data_AF-A0A940ZIX2-F1
#
_entry.id   AF-A0A940ZIX2-F1
#
_cell.length_a   1.000
_cell.length_b   1.000
_cell.length_c   1.000
_cell.angle_alpha   90.00
_cell.angle_beta   90.00
_cell.angle_gamma   90.00
#
_symmetry.space_group_name_H-M   'P 1'
#
loop_
_entity.id
_entity.type
_entity.pdbx_description
1 polymer ?
#
loop_
_entity_poly.entity_id
_entity_poly.type
_entity_poly.pdbx_seq_one_letter_code
_entity_poly.pdbx_strand_id
1 'polypeptide(L)'
;MIGRRLCCFALLAVLVSLASLAAAQDKIIYQKQSPYSLVVVTEDDHGMRTLSFGTGGVRQSVAKVGDPDHLELPYAPVMLSGLALCPEPKRVLVVGLG
;
A
#
# COMPACT_ATOMS: atom_id res chain seq x y z
N MET A 1 -43.90 -1.10 -21.51
CA MET A 1 -42.75 -0.17 -21.66
C MET A 1 -42.01 0.13 -20.35
N ILE A 2 -42.65 0.04 -19.17
CA ILE A 2 -42.03 0.25 -17.85
C ILE A 2 -41.00 -0.83 -17.46
N GLY A 3 -41.28 -2.12 -17.72
CA GLY A 3 -40.35 -3.22 -17.38
C GLY A 3 -39.01 -3.17 -18.12
N ARG A 4 -38.98 -2.67 -19.36
CA ARG A 4 -37.73 -2.54 -20.14
C ARG A 4 -36.85 -1.41 -19.62
N ARG A 5 -37.46 -0.33 -19.10
CA ARG A 5 -36.74 0.78 -18.45
C ARG A 5 -36.16 0.36 -17.10
N LEU A 6 -36.92 -0.36 -16.27
CA LEU A 6 -36.40 -0.90 -15.00
C LEU A 6 -35.21 -1.86 -15.22
N CYS A 7 -35.29 -2.72 -16.23
CA CYS A 7 -34.20 -3.63 -16.55
C CYS A 7 -32.92 -2.88 -16.98
N CYS A 8 -33.05 -1.83 -17.79
CA CYS A 8 -31.92 -0.96 -18.15
C CYS A 8 -31.32 -0.23 -16.93
N PHE A 9 -32.15 0.27 -16.01
CA PHE A 9 -31.65 0.91 -14.78
C PHE A 9 -30.92 -0.07 -13.86
N ALA A 10 -31.43 -1.29 -13.71
CA ALA A 10 -30.75 -2.34 -12.94
C ALA A 10 -29.41 -2.73 -13.57
N LEU A 11 -29.36 -2.88 -14.89
CA LEU A 11 -28.11 -3.19 -15.60
C LEU A 11 -27.07 -2.07 -15.47
N LEU A 12 -27.52 -0.81 -15.54
CA LEU A 12 -26.65 0.35 -15.38
C LEU A 12 -26.09 0.44 -13.94
N ALA A 13 -26.92 0.18 -12.93
CA ALA A 13 -26.49 0.17 -11.54
C ALA A 13 -25.43 -0.91 -11.27
N VAL A 14 -25.63 -2.11 -11.85
CA VAL A 14 -24.64 -3.20 -11.77
C VAL A 14 -23.32 -2.79 -12.43
N LEU A 15 -23.37 -2.22 -13.64
CA LEU A 15 -22.16 -1.75 -14.35
C LEU A 15 -21.40 -0.67 -13.58
N VAL A 16 -22.10 0.28 -12.96
CA VAL A 16 -21.49 1.32 -12.11
C VAL A 16 -20.81 0.71 -10.88
N SER A 17 -21.47 -0.26 -10.22
CA SER A 17 -20.89 -0.94 -9.05
C SER A 17 -19.63 -1.76 -9.39
N LEU A 18 -19.60 -2.40 -10.56
CA LEU A 18 -18.42 -3.14 -11.05
C LEU A 18 -17.26 -2.19 -11.38
N ALA A 19 -17.55 -1.02 -11.96
CA ALA A 19 -16.53 -0.02 -12.27
C ALA A 19 -15.88 0.57 -11.01
N SER A 20 -16.63 0.76 -9.93
CA SER A 20 -16.07 1.24 -8.66
C SER A 20 -15.09 0.27 -8.00
N LEU A 21 -15.26 -1.05 -8.19
CA LEU A 21 -14.30 -2.03 -7.67
C LEU A 21 -12.98 -2.03 -8.45
N ALA A 22 -13.02 -1.75 -9.75
CA ALA A 22 -11.82 -1.68 -10.59
C ALA A 22 -10.98 -0.41 -10.32
N ALA A 23 -11.62 0.68 -9.88
CA ALA A 23 -10.95 1.93 -9.54
C ALA A 23 -10.13 1.87 -8.25
N ALA A 24 -10.42 0.92 -7.35
CA ALA A 24 -9.71 0.76 -6.08
C ALA A 24 -8.33 0.07 -6.20
N GLN A 25 -7.77 -0.01 -7.41
CA GLN A 25 -6.48 -0.64 -7.64
C GLN A 25 -5.35 0.39 -7.50
N ASP A 26 -4.41 0.15 -6.59
CA ASP A 26 -3.27 1.04 -6.38
C ASP A 26 -2.50 1.28 -7.68
N LYS A 27 -2.10 2.53 -7.90
CA LYS A 27 -1.32 2.93 -9.07
C LYS A 27 0.13 2.48 -8.89
N ILE A 28 0.65 1.69 -9.85
CA ILE A 28 2.09 1.39 -9.89
C ILE A 28 2.84 2.68 -10.29
N ILE A 29 3.67 3.19 -9.37
CA ILE A 29 4.50 4.38 -9.60
C ILE A 29 5.95 4.03 -9.91
N TYR A 30 6.39 2.81 -9.55
CA TYR A 30 7.71 2.30 -9.86
C TYR A 30 7.69 0.77 -9.98
N GLN A 31 8.44 0.24 -10.94
CA GLN A 31 8.63 -1.19 -11.09
C GLN A 31 10.00 -1.49 -11.69
N LYS A 32 10.78 -2.35 -11.05
CA LYS A 32 12.11 -2.73 -11.54
C LYS A 32 12.51 -4.13 -11.09
N GLN A 33 13.01 -4.94 -12.03
CA GLN A 33 13.65 -6.20 -11.69
C GLN A 33 15.02 -5.95 -11.07
N SER A 34 15.25 -6.46 -9.85
CA SER A 34 16.58 -6.55 -9.24
C SER A 34 17.17 -7.95 -9.44
N PRO A 35 18.45 -8.18 -9.09
CA PRO A 35 19.03 -9.52 -9.10
C PRO A 35 18.34 -10.53 -8.17
N TYR A 36 17.58 -10.05 -7.17
CA TYR A 36 16.97 -10.90 -6.13
C TYR A 36 15.45 -11.02 -6.27
N SER A 37 14.78 -9.93 -6.63
CA SER A 37 13.32 -9.89 -6.77
C SER A 37 12.85 -8.71 -7.62
N LEU A 38 11.60 -8.76 -8.07
CA LEU A 38 10.91 -7.62 -8.65
C LEU A 38 10.57 -6.61 -7.55
N VAL A 39 11.07 -5.39 -7.65
CA VAL A 39 10.68 -4.28 -6.77
C VAL A 39 9.48 -3.57 -7.40
N VAL A 40 8.40 -3.44 -6.66
CA VAL A 40 7.18 -2.71 -7.06
C VAL A 40 6.88 -1.66 -6.01
N VAL A 41 6.58 -0.43 -6.45
CA VAL A 41 6.03 0.61 -5.58
C VAL A 41 4.67 1.03 -6.13
N THR A 42 3.65 0.95 -5.30
CA THR A 42 2.30 1.40 -5.58
C THR A 42 1.96 2.64 -4.76
N GLU A 43 1.01 3.45 -5.22
CA GLU A 43 0.42 4.56 -4.49
C GLU A 43 -1.11 4.45 -4.60
N ASP A 44 -1.81 4.46 -3.46
CA ASP A 44 -3.28 4.49 -3.42
C ASP A 44 -3.82 5.93 -3.51
N ASP A 45 -5.14 6.08 -3.64
CA ASP A 45 -5.82 7.38 -3.70
C ASP A 45 -5.69 8.20 -2.40
N HIS A 46 -5.28 7.56 -1.30
CA HIS A 46 -4.99 8.23 -0.05
C HIS A 46 -3.52 8.67 0.03
N GLY A 47 -2.68 8.39 -0.97
CA GLY A 47 -1.25 8.71 -0.94
C GLY A 47 -0.42 7.78 -0.06
N MET A 48 -0.89 6.55 0.19
CA MET A 48 -0.05 5.50 0.79
C MET A 48 0.84 4.89 -0.28
N ARG A 49 2.15 5.15 -0.18
CA ARG A 49 3.16 4.51 -1.02
C ARG A 49 3.62 3.22 -0.40
N THR A 50 3.34 2.10 -1.07
CA THR A 50 3.69 0.76 -0.61
C THR A 50 4.82 0.19 -1.46
N LEU A 51 5.89 -0.27 -0.82
CA LEU A 51 6.92 -1.08 -1.45
C LEU A 51 6.62 -2.57 -1.22
N SER A 52 6.68 -3.36 -2.30
CA SER A 52 6.56 -4.82 -2.25
C SER A 52 7.60 -5.51 -3.13
N PHE A 53 7.90 -6.76 -2.79
CA PHE A 53 8.68 -7.66 -3.62
C PHE A 53 7.75 -8.62 -4.37
N GLY A 54 7.79 -8.60 -5.70
CA GLY A 54 6.84 -9.30 -6.57
C GLY A 54 5.53 -8.52 -6.77
N THR A 55 4.79 -8.90 -7.81
CA THR A 55 3.42 -8.40 -8.05
C THR A 55 2.48 -9.00 -7.00
N GLY A 56 1.81 -8.15 -6.23
CA GLY A 56 0.94 -8.60 -5.14
C GLY A 56 1.70 -9.20 -3.94
N GLY A 57 2.99 -8.87 -3.80
CA GLY A 57 3.78 -9.27 -2.64
C GLY A 57 3.31 -8.63 -1.33
N VAL A 58 3.83 -9.12 -0.20
CA VAL A 58 3.56 -8.52 1.12
C VAL A 58 4.11 -7.10 1.18
N ARG A 59 3.38 -6.20 1.86
CA ARG A 59 3.82 -4.83 2.15
C ARG A 59 5.11 -4.86 2.97
N GLN A 60 6.23 -4.46 2.38
CA GLN A 60 7.54 -4.41 3.04
C GLN A 60 7.69 -3.10 3.82
N SER A 61 7.33 -1.99 3.18
CA SER A 61 7.33 -0.65 3.74
C SER A 61 6.14 0.13 3.21
N VAL A 62 5.59 1.04 4.03
CA VAL A 62 4.52 1.95 3.62
C VAL A 62 4.83 3.34 4.16
N ALA A 63 4.74 4.35 3.29
CA ALA A 63 4.95 5.75 3.63
C ALA A 63 3.77 6.61 3.16
N LYS A 64 3.32 7.56 3.99
CA LYS A 64 2.27 8.51 3.61
C LYS A 64 2.88 9.73 2.93
N VAL A 65 2.43 10.01 1.71
CA VAL A 65 2.86 11.19 0.97
C VAL A 65 2.35 12.45 1.68
N GLY A 66 3.28 13.35 2.02
CA GLY A 66 2.98 14.59 2.74
C GLY A 66 2.94 14.45 4.27
N ASP A 67 3.06 13.24 4.81
CA ASP A 67 3.10 12.98 6.25
C ASP A 67 4.17 11.92 6.58
N PRO A 68 5.44 12.33 6.75
CA PRO A 68 6.54 11.40 6.99
C PRO A 68 6.48 10.72 8.38
N ASP A 69 5.67 11.23 9.31
CA ASP A 69 5.57 10.71 10.68
C ASP A 69 4.48 9.62 10.81
N HIS A 70 3.67 9.41 9.77
CA HIS A 70 2.64 8.36 9.74
C HIS A 70 3.27 6.95 9.73
N LEU A 71 3.02 6.19 10.80
CA LEU A 71 3.47 4.81 10.95
C LEU A 71 2.32 3.83 10.63
N GLU A 72 2.21 3.46 9.35
CA GLU A 72 1.15 2.56 8.86
C GLU A 72 1.32 1.11 9.33
N LEU A 73 2.55 0.59 9.28
CA LEU A 73 2.79 -0.82 9.60
C LEU A 73 2.77 -1.01 11.13
N PRO A 74 1.94 -1.92 11.69
CA PRO A 74 1.74 -2.03 13.14
C PRO A 74 3.02 -2.30 13.96
N TYR A 75 4.04 -2.89 13.34
CA TYR A 75 5.32 -3.15 14.00
C TYR A 75 6.21 -1.90 14.10
N ALA A 76 6.03 -0.91 13.22
CA ALA A 76 6.95 0.23 13.11
C ALA A 76 7.05 1.06 14.41
N PRO A 77 5.95 1.38 15.13
CA PRO A 77 6.02 2.13 16.39
C PRO A 77 6.80 1.41 17.50
N VAL A 78 6.87 0.07 17.46
CA VAL A 78 7.49 -0.75 18.51
C VAL A 78 8.85 -1.32 18.12
N MET A 79 9.26 -1.17 16.85
CA MET A 79 10.48 -1.76 16.28
C MET A 79 11.74 -1.36 17.05
N LEU A 80 11.78 -0.14 17.58
CA LEU A 80 12.93 0.41 18.31
C LEU A 80 12.73 0.42 19.83
N SER A 81 11.73 -0.28 20.36
CA SER A 81 11.45 -0.33 21.81
C SER A 81 12.65 -0.76 22.66
N GLY A 82 13.54 -1.61 22.13
CA GLY A 82 14.79 -1.98 22.80
C GLY A 82 15.74 -0.81 23.09
N LEU A 83 15.66 0.30 22.34
CA LEU A 83 16.46 1.49 22.60
C LEU A 83 16.07 2.17 23.92
N ALA A 84 14.82 2.02 24.38
CA ALA A 84 14.39 2.55 25.68
C ALA A 84 15.14 1.91 26.86
N LEU A 85 15.75 0.74 26.64
CA LEU A 85 16.55 0.02 27.64
C LEU A 85 18.05 0.36 27.57
N CYS A 86 18.46 1.22 26.62
CA CYS A 86 19.84 1.65 26.43
C CYS A 86 19.95 3.15 26.74
N PRO A 87 20.51 3.57 27.88
CA PRO A 87 20.57 4.99 28.26
C PRO A 87 21.36 5.89 27.31
N GLU A 88 22.37 5.33 26.61
CA GLU A 88 23.20 6.05 25.65
C GLU A 88 23.52 5.16 24.43
N PRO A 89 22.57 4.98 23.49
CA PRO A 89 22.80 4.16 22.30
C PRO A 89 23.72 4.89 21.34
N LYS A 90 25.02 4.55 21.35
CA LYS A 90 26.05 5.21 20.52
C LYS A 90 26.23 4.59 19.13
N ARG A 91 25.84 3.33 18.97
CA ARG A 91 26.01 2.56 17.73
C ARG A 91 24.83 1.62 17.56
N VAL A 92 24.17 1.69 16.41
CA VAL A 92 23.03 0.84 16.05
C VAL A 92 23.35 0.18 14.72
N LEU A 93 23.17 -1.14 14.65
CA LEU A 93 23.23 -1.90 13.42
C LEU A 93 21.81 -2.30 13.03
N VAL A 94 21.40 -1.94 11.82
CA VAL A 94 20.15 -2.39 11.21
C VAL A 94 20.52 -3.40 10.12
N VAL A 95 19.99 -4.62 10.22
CA VAL A 95 20.20 -5.68 9.23
C VAL A 95 18.90 -5.87 8.45
N GLY A 96 18.92 -5.63 7.14
CA GLY A 96 17.72 -5.64 6.29
C GLY A 96 17.11 -4.25 6.10
N LEU A 97 15.77 -4.15 6.10
CA LEU A 97 14.99 -2.89 6.01
C LEU A 97 15.10 -2.11 4.68
N GLY A 98 15.55 -2.78 3.62
CA GLY A 98 15.68 -2.20 2.26
C GLY A 98 14.39 -2.18 1.46
#